data_AF-A0A426XRI7-F1
#
_entry.id   AF-A0A426XRI7-F1
#
_cell.length_a   1.000
_cell.length_b   1.000
_cell.length_c   1.000
_cell.angle_alpha   90.00
_cell.angle_beta   90.00
_cell.angle_gamma   90.00
#
_symmetry.space_group_name_H-M   'P 1'
#
loop_
_entity.id
_entity.type
_entity.pdbx_description
1 polymer ?
#
loop_
_entity_poly.entity_id
_entity_poly.type
_entity_poly.pdbx_seq_one_letter_code
_entity_poly.pdbx_strand_id
1 'polypeptide(L)'
;MIITDDVFAPVAEVHFVKELLFSTGIEKVRLQAEAKAAEDARKRAEAAAAAEAKRKIELEREAARQALLKASSCIEKTVDINEDCRILKDLEMLGTVPAENEKHTGYSLDGIGGFRPGGSNPLERLGLFIKVDDEEEEDVEHESAPADDVEEGEVD
;
A
#
# COMPACT_ATOMS: atom_id res chain seq x y z
N MET A 1 86.46 52.97 28.97
CA MET A 1 86.53 52.04 27.83
C MET A 1 85.15 51.44 27.68
N ILE A 2 84.52 51.80 26.57
CA ILE A 2 83.33 51.26 25.91
C ILE A 2 82.40 50.31 26.70
N ILE A 3 81.19 50.83 26.91
CA ILE A 3 79.88 50.22 27.10
C ILE A 3 79.74 48.87 26.38
N THR A 4 79.64 47.74 27.08
CA THR A 4 79.05 46.50 26.52
C THR A 4 78.61 45.55 27.64
N ASP A 5 77.51 45.81 28.32
CA ASP A 5 76.85 44.73 29.11
C ASP A 5 75.30 44.81 29.07
N ASP A 6 74.70 45.97 28.76
CA ASP A 6 73.23 46.11 28.75
C ASP A 6 72.52 45.84 27.39
N VAL A 7 73.26 45.49 26.34
CA VAL A 7 72.67 45.31 24.98
C VAL A 7 72.31 43.85 24.68
N PHE A 8 72.84 42.87 25.42
CA PHE A 8 72.70 41.45 25.07
C PHE A 8 71.54 40.71 25.76
N ALA A 9 71.12 41.16 26.95
CA ALA A 9 69.95 40.61 27.65
C ALA A 9 68.61 40.79 26.90
N PRO A 10 68.27 41.98 26.34
CA PRO A 10 67.01 42.14 25.63
C PRO A 10 66.96 41.34 24.32
N VAL A 11 68.12 41.01 23.73
CA VAL A 11 68.18 40.24 22.47
C VAL A 11 67.78 38.78 22.67
N ALA A 12 68.18 38.17 23.78
CA ALA A 12 67.80 36.78 24.11
C ALA A 12 66.30 36.65 24.43
N GLU A 13 65.75 37.60 25.16
CA GLU A 13 64.33 37.63 25.52
C GLU A 13 63.44 37.86 24.28
N VAL A 14 63.85 38.77 23.39
CA VAL A 14 63.18 38.99 22.09
C VAL A 14 63.23 37.74 21.20
N HIS A 15 64.35 37.01 21.20
CA HIS A 15 64.46 35.76 20.43
C HIS A 15 63.52 34.67 20.98
N PHE A 16 63.45 34.52 22.30
CA PHE A 16 62.57 33.55 22.95
C PHE A 16 61.08 33.84 22.69
N VAL A 17 60.67 35.11 22.79
CA VAL A 17 59.29 35.53 22.48
C VAL A 17 58.96 35.28 21.01
N LYS A 18 59.92 35.49 20.10
CA LYS A 18 59.73 35.25 18.66
C LYS A 18 59.58 33.76 18.34
N GLU A 19 60.38 32.89 18.95
CA GLU A 19 60.25 31.42 18.87
C GLU A 19 58.88 30.96 19.38
N LEU A 20 58.46 31.44 20.55
CA LEU A 20 57.16 31.08 21.13
C LEU A 20 55.99 31.53 20.26
N LEU A 21 56.05 32.75 19.70
CA LEU A 21 55.00 33.27 18.81
C LEU A 21 54.93 32.48 17.49
N PHE A 22 56.08 32.06 16.96
CA PHE A 22 56.13 31.25 15.74
C PHE A 22 55.57 29.85 15.98
N SER A 23 55.96 29.21 17.09
CA SER A 23 55.45 27.89 17.49
C SER A 23 53.93 27.91 17.73
N THR A 24 53.44 28.87 18.52
CA THR A 24 52.00 29.05 18.77
C THR A 24 51.23 29.42 17.51
N GLY A 25 51.83 30.20 16.60
CA GLY A 25 51.28 30.51 15.28
C GLY A 25 51.10 29.26 14.40
N ILE A 26 52.11 28.38 14.36
CA ILE A 26 52.04 27.12 13.62
C ILE A 26 50.97 26.20 14.21
N GLU A 27 50.96 26.04 15.53
CA GLU A 27 49.98 25.20 16.23
C GLU A 27 48.54 25.68 15.98
N LYS A 28 48.32 27.00 16.02
CA LYS A 28 47.03 27.60 15.71
C LYS A 28 46.58 27.31 14.27
N VAL A 29 47.48 27.39 13.30
CA VAL A 29 47.16 27.06 11.90
C VAL A 29 46.79 25.59 11.74
N ARG A 30 47.47 24.68 12.44
CA ARG A 30 47.15 23.24 12.43
C ARG A 30 45.77 22.97 13.02
N LEU A 31 45.48 23.51 14.20
CA LEU A 31 44.19 23.36 14.86
C LEU A 31 43.05 23.96 14.01
N GLN A 32 43.30 25.09 13.35
CA GLN A 32 42.31 25.71 12.47
C GLN A 32 42.04 24.86 11.22
N ALA A 33 43.08 24.24 10.64
CA ALA A 33 42.92 23.34 9.50
C ALA A 33 42.12 22.09 9.88
N GLU A 34 42.39 21.52 11.07
CA GLU A 34 41.65 20.37 11.60
C GLU A 34 40.19 20.71 11.89
N ALA A 35 39.91 21.85 12.55
CA ALA A 35 38.56 22.32 12.81
C ALA A 35 37.77 22.53 11.51
N LYS A 36 38.40 23.11 10.48
CA LYS A 36 37.78 23.29 9.16
C LYS A 36 37.49 21.95 8.49
N ALA A 37 38.40 20.98 8.57
CA ALA A 37 38.17 19.65 8.03
C ALA A 37 37.01 18.93 8.72
N ALA A 38 36.89 19.06 10.05
CA ALA A 38 35.79 18.49 10.83
C ALA A 38 34.44 19.14 10.49
N GLU A 39 34.40 20.47 10.34
CA GLU A 39 33.20 21.19 9.92
C GLU A 39 32.75 20.77 8.51
N ASP A 40 33.68 20.69 7.57
CA ASP A 40 33.40 20.23 6.20
C ASP A 40 32.91 18.78 6.19
N ALA A 41 33.46 17.90 7.04
CA ALA A 41 32.97 16.54 7.19
C ALA A 41 31.52 16.50 7.72
N ARG A 42 31.20 17.31 8.73
CA ARG A 42 29.82 17.43 9.24
C ARG A 42 28.86 17.92 8.16
N LYS A 43 29.23 18.98 7.43
CA LYS A 43 28.41 19.53 6.33
C LYS A 43 28.15 18.49 5.24
N ARG A 44 29.17 17.70 4.85
CA ARG A 44 28.99 16.62 3.86
C ARG A 44 28.09 15.51 4.38
N ALA A 45 28.22 15.11 5.65
CA ALA A 45 27.36 14.09 6.25
C ALA A 45 25.89 14.55 6.30
N GLU A 46 25.64 15.80 6.67
CA GLU A 46 24.30 16.39 6.68
C GLU A 46 23.69 16.46 5.27
N ALA A 47 24.48 16.91 4.28
CA ALA A 47 24.04 16.94 2.89
C ALA A 47 23.72 15.54 2.35
N ALA A 48 24.51 14.53 2.71
CA ALA A 48 24.26 13.14 2.33
C ALA A 48 22.98 12.59 2.98
N ALA A 49 22.77 12.87 4.28
CA ALA A 49 21.55 12.46 4.98
C ALA A 49 20.30 13.12 4.38
N ALA A 50 20.36 14.42 4.05
CA ALA A 50 19.27 15.12 3.38
C ALA A 50 18.98 14.57 1.98
N ALA A 51 20.01 14.18 1.21
CA ALA A 51 19.84 13.54 -0.09
C ALA A 51 19.21 12.14 0.03
N GLU A 52 19.60 11.36 1.03
CA GLU A 52 18.99 10.05 1.29
C GLU A 52 17.52 10.17 1.71
N ALA A 53 17.19 11.13 2.57
CA ALA A 53 15.82 11.39 2.98
C ALA A 53 14.93 11.76 1.79
N LYS A 54 15.40 12.65 0.90
CA LYS A 54 14.69 13.00 -0.34
C LYS A 54 14.49 11.78 -1.24
N ARG A 55 15.51 10.92 -1.36
CA ARG A 55 15.41 9.68 -2.14
C ARG A 55 14.35 8.73 -1.59
N LYS A 56 14.21 8.62 -0.27
CA LYS A 56 13.15 7.79 0.36
C LYS A 56 11.75 8.31 0.04
N ILE A 57 11.54 9.62 0.21
CA ILE A 57 10.27 10.27 -0.12
C ILE A 57 9.92 10.09 -1.62
N GLU A 58 10.90 10.21 -2.51
CA GLU A 58 10.69 10.02 -3.95
C GLU A 58 10.37 8.56 -4.30
N LEU A 59 11.01 7.59 -3.65
CA LEU A 59 10.68 6.18 -3.81
C LEU A 59 9.25 5.87 -3.37
N GLU A 60 8.81 6.39 -2.22
CA GLU A 60 7.43 6.23 -1.74
C GLU A 60 6.43 6.88 -2.69
N ARG A 61 6.75 8.08 -3.19
CA ARG A 61 5.93 8.77 -4.19
C ARG A 61 5.79 7.97 -5.48
N GLU A 62 6.86 7.38 -5.96
CA GLU A 62 6.83 6.56 -7.18
C GLU A 62 6.09 5.23 -6.95
N ALA A 63 6.24 4.61 -5.77
CA ALA A 63 5.45 3.45 -5.39
C ALA A 63 3.94 3.77 -5.37
N ALA A 64 3.55 4.93 -4.83
CA ALA A 64 2.16 5.39 -4.86
C ALA A 64 1.64 5.60 -6.29
N ARG A 65 2.45 6.18 -7.18
CA ARG A 65 2.10 6.32 -8.61
C ARG A 65 1.88 4.96 -9.28
N GLN A 66 2.76 4.00 -9.04
CA GLN A 66 2.61 2.65 -9.57
C GLN A 66 1.36 1.95 -9.02
N ALA A 67 1.02 2.15 -7.74
CA ALA A 67 -0.20 1.61 -7.15
C ALA A 67 -1.46 2.17 -7.85
N LEU A 68 -1.49 3.48 -8.11
CA LEU A 68 -2.58 4.12 -8.86
C LEU A 68 -2.67 3.60 -10.31
N LEU A 69 -1.54 3.44 -11.00
CA LEU A 69 -1.52 2.86 -12.36
C LEU A 69 -2.03 1.42 -12.38
N LYS A 70 -1.63 0.60 -11.40
CA LYS A 70 -2.13 -0.78 -11.27
C LYS A 70 -3.63 -0.82 -10.99
N ALA A 71 -4.13 0.07 -10.12
CA ALA A 71 -5.56 0.21 -9.86
C ALA A 71 -6.34 0.65 -11.11
N SER A 72 -5.81 1.61 -11.88
CA SER A 72 -6.41 2.01 -13.16
C SER A 72 -6.46 0.85 -14.16
N SER A 73 -5.36 0.11 -14.31
CA SER A 73 -5.29 -1.03 -15.22
C SER A 73 -6.22 -2.18 -14.82
N CYS A 74 -6.43 -2.43 -13.52
CA CYS A 74 -7.38 -3.45 -13.10
C CYS A 74 -8.83 -3.02 -13.36
N ILE A 75 -9.15 -1.73 -13.21
CA ILE A 75 -10.46 -1.20 -13.56
C ILE A 75 -10.70 -1.29 -15.06
N GLU A 76 -9.76 -0.87 -15.89
CA GLU A 76 -9.85 -1.02 -17.36
C GLU A 76 -10.08 -2.47 -17.77
N LYS A 77 -9.38 -3.43 -17.17
CA LYS A 77 -9.62 -4.86 -17.43
C LYS A 77 -10.98 -5.36 -16.96
N THR A 78 -11.50 -4.87 -15.84
CA THR A 78 -12.88 -5.18 -15.43
C THR A 78 -13.94 -4.51 -16.32
N VAL A 79 -13.60 -3.40 -16.97
CA VAL A 79 -14.42 -2.81 -18.04
C VAL A 79 -14.25 -3.59 -19.36
N ASP A 80 -13.07 -4.14 -19.65
CA ASP A 80 -12.82 -5.03 -20.80
C ASP A 80 -13.49 -6.41 -20.63
N ILE A 81 -13.74 -6.88 -19.40
CA ILE A 81 -14.64 -8.02 -19.14
C ILE A 81 -16.10 -7.65 -19.50
N ASN A 82 -16.46 -6.36 -19.52
CA ASN A 82 -17.74 -5.93 -20.10
C ASN A 82 -17.73 -5.95 -21.64
N GLU A 83 -16.56 -6.09 -22.27
CA GLU A 83 -16.37 -6.46 -23.68
C GLU A 83 -16.52 -7.99 -23.90
N ASP A 84 -16.92 -8.77 -22.88
CA ASP A 84 -17.62 -10.06 -23.03
C ASP A 84 -19.02 -9.89 -23.66
N CYS A 85 -19.18 -8.89 -24.53
CA CYS A 85 -20.28 -8.74 -25.47
C CYS A 85 -20.50 -10.03 -26.29
N ARG A 86 -19.48 -10.86 -26.51
CA ARG A 86 -19.67 -12.20 -27.11
C ARG A 86 -20.48 -13.13 -26.20
N ILE A 87 -20.24 -13.14 -24.90
CA ILE A 87 -21.00 -13.95 -23.94
C ILE A 87 -22.43 -13.43 -23.82
N LEU A 88 -22.63 -12.10 -23.77
CA LEU A 88 -23.97 -11.50 -23.77
C LEU A 88 -24.75 -11.79 -25.07
N LYS A 89 -24.07 -11.78 -26.21
CA LYS A 89 -24.66 -12.09 -27.53
C LYS A 89 -24.94 -13.58 -27.73
N ASP A 90 -24.09 -14.45 -27.19
CA ASP A 90 -24.33 -15.89 -27.15
C ASP A 90 -25.51 -16.23 -26.22
N LEU A 91 -25.66 -15.54 -25.08
CA LEU A 91 -26.83 -15.63 -24.20
C LEU A 91 -28.13 -15.12 -24.86
N GLU A 92 -28.07 -14.05 -25.66
CA GLU A 92 -29.21 -13.57 -26.44
C GLU A 92 -29.67 -14.60 -27.49
N MET A 93 -28.73 -15.26 -28.19
CA MET A 93 -29.06 -16.35 -29.13
C MET A 93 -29.65 -17.58 -28.45
N LEU A 94 -29.31 -17.84 -27.18
CA LEU A 94 -29.92 -18.89 -26.36
C LEU A 94 -31.30 -18.48 -25.80
N GLY A 95 -31.58 -17.16 -25.70
CA GLY A 95 -32.82 -16.60 -25.19
C GLY A 95 -33.97 -16.49 -26.20
N THR A 96 -33.67 -16.60 -27.50
CA THR A 96 -34.72 -16.64 -28.54
C THR A 96 -35.17 -18.07 -28.82
N VAL A 97 -35.71 -18.75 -27.81
CA VAL A 97 -36.68 -19.82 -28.07
C VAL A 97 -38.01 -19.11 -28.25
N PRO A 98 -38.64 -19.11 -29.45
CA PRO A 98 -39.96 -18.54 -29.59
C PRO A 98 -40.89 -19.30 -28.66
N ALA A 99 -41.61 -18.57 -27.80
CA ALA A 99 -42.75 -19.05 -27.04
C ALA A 99 -43.94 -19.35 -27.98
N GLU A 100 -43.69 -20.10 -29.04
CA GLU A 100 -44.65 -20.49 -30.04
C GLU A 100 -44.50 -21.99 -30.28
N ASN A 101 -44.96 -22.77 -29.30
CA ASN A 101 -45.55 -24.08 -29.56
C ASN A 101 -46.46 -24.48 -28.39
N GLU A 102 -47.47 -23.65 -28.12
CA GLU A 102 -48.77 -24.13 -27.61
C GLU A 102 -49.76 -24.24 -28.78
N LYS A 103 -49.33 -24.86 -29.88
CA LYS A 103 -50.29 -25.48 -30.78
C LYS A 103 -50.66 -26.79 -30.13
N HIS A 104 -51.92 -26.87 -29.72
CA HIS A 104 -52.65 -28.09 -29.40
C HIS A 104 -52.36 -29.20 -30.44
N THR A 105 -51.26 -29.93 -30.27
CA THR A 105 -51.06 -31.23 -30.89
C THR A 105 -51.76 -32.22 -29.97
N GLY A 106 -52.92 -32.68 -30.43
CA GLY A 106 -53.64 -33.79 -29.83
C GLY A 106 -52.75 -35.03 -29.79
N TYR A 107 -51.98 -35.15 -28.72
CA TYR A 107 -51.46 -36.43 -28.26
C TYR A 107 -52.60 -37.10 -27.50
N SER A 108 -53.35 -37.91 -28.24
CA SER A 108 -54.20 -38.93 -27.66
C SER A 108 -53.37 -39.79 -26.71
N LEU A 109 -53.74 -39.76 -25.43
CA LEU A 109 -53.94 -40.91 -24.54
C LEU A 109 -53.24 -42.18 -25.08
N ASP A 110 -52.17 -42.66 -24.48
CA ASP A 110 -52.25 -43.51 -23.30
C ASP A 110 -50.81 -43.85 -22.87
N GLY A 111 -50.41 -43.58 -21.62
CA GLY A 111 -49.14 -44.12 -21.11
C GLY A 111 -48.22 -43.21 -20.27
N ILE A 112 -48.56 -41.94 -20.02
CA ILE A 112 -47.80 -41.11 -19.06
C ILE A 112 -48.77 -40.66 -17.97
N GLY A 113 -48.64 -41.30 -16.80
CA GLY A 113 -49.52 -41.16 -15.65
C GLY A 113 -49.88 -39.72 -15.38
N GLY A 114 -51.14 -39.39 -15.68
CA GLY A 114 -51.66 -38.04 -15.61
C GLY A 114 -51.38 -37.38 -14.27
N PHE A 115 -50.90 -36.14 -14.34
CA PHE A 115 -50.85 -35.23 -13.21
C PHE A 115 -52.29 -34.92 -12.81
N ARG A 116 -52.89 -35.76 -11.95
CA ARG A 116 -54.17 -35.41 -11.32
C ARG A 116 -53.92 -34.18 -10.43
N PRO A 117 -54.60 -33.05 -10.65
CA PRO A 117 -54.52 -31.87 -9.79
C PRO A 117 -55.44 -32.07 -8.57
N GLY A 118 -55.28 -33.19 -7.88
CA GLY A 118 -56.17 -33.60 -6.80
C GLY A 118 -55.45 -34.49 -5.81
N GLY A 119 -54.85 -33.86 -4.80
CA GLY A 119 -54.64 -34.50 -3.49
C GLY A 119 -53.22 -34.76 -3.04
N SER A 120 -52.17 -34.41 -3.79
CA SER A 120 -50.79 -34.49 -3.26
C SER A 120 -49.94 -33.29 -3.62
N ASN A 121 -49.10 -32.89 -2.68
CA ASN A 121 -48.19 -31.76 -2.80
C ASN A 121 -47.30 -31.95 -4.05
N PRO A 122 -47.15 -30.94 -4.92
CA PRO A 122 -46.27 -31.04 -6.10
C PRO A 122 -44.85 -31.50 -5.75
N LEU A 123 -44.32 -31.15 -4.58
CA LEU A 123 -42.99 -31.57 -4.13
C LEU A 123 -42.90 -33.08 -3.87
N GLU A 124 -43.96 -33.73 -3.37
CA GLU A 124 -43.99 -35.19 -3.17
C GLU A 124 -43.95 -35.93 -4.50
N ARG A 125 -44.62 -35.37 -5.51
CA ARG A 125 -44.65 -35.93 -6.86
C ARG A 125 -43.29 -35.83 -7.56
N LEU A 126 -42.49 -34.85 -7.16
CA LEU A 126 -41.12 -34.65 -7.61
C LEU A 126 -40.09 -35.41 -6.75
N GLY A 127 -40.51 -36.11 -5.69
CA GLY A 127 -39.61 -36.78 -4.75
C GLY A 127 -38.73 -35.80 -3.95
N LEU A 128 -39.07 -34.51 -3.95
CA LEU A 128 -38.34 -33.45 -3.25
C LEU A 128 -38.92 -33.13 -1.87
N PHE A 129 -40.08 -33.70 -1.56
CA PHE A 129 -40.67 -33.57 -0.24
C PHE A 129 -39.84 -34.36 0.77
N ILE A 130 -39.03 -33.63 1.53
CA ILE A 130 -38.37 -34.11 2.72
C ILE A 130 -39.39 -33.95 3.84
N LYS A 131 -39.83 -35.08 4.42
CA LYS A 131 -40.56 -35.04 5.68
C LYS A 131 -39.58 -34.51 6.71
N VAL A 132 -39.82 -33.28 7.17
CA VAL A 132 -39.29 -32.85 8.45
C VAL A 132 -39.95 -33.80 9.45
N ASP A 133 -39.20 -34.77 9.98
CA ASP A 133 -39.62 -35.37 11.24
C ASP A 133 -39.61 -34.20 12.23
N ASP A 134 -40.76 -33.91 12.83
CA ASP A 134 -41.00 -32.84 13.81
C ASP A 134 -40.24 -33.13 15.14
N GLU A 135 -38.94 -33.38 15.06
CA GLU A 135 -38.01 -33.44 16.17
C GLU A 135 -36.70 -32.77 15.73
N GLU A 136 -36.71 -31.44 15.73
CA GLU A 136 -35.60 -30.53 16.09
C GLU A 136 -35.88 -29.13 15.50
N GLU A 137 -36.75 -28.38 16.18
CA GLU A 137 -36.61 -26.92 16.23
C GLU A 137 -35.31 -26.63 16.99
N GLU A 138 -34.30 -26.07 16.34
CA GLU A 138 -33.37 -25.18 17.03
C GLU A 138 -32.80 -24.11 16.08
N ASP A 139 -32.92 -22.88 16.54
CA ASP A 139 -32.78 -21.61 15.84
C ASP A 139 -31.43 -21.40 15.13
N VAL A 140 -31.50 -20.85 13.92
CA VAL A 140 -30.37 -20.16 13.29
C VAL A 140 -30.35 -18.72 13.79
N GLU A 141 -29.64 -18.47 14.89
CA GLU A 141 -29.35 -17.11 15.36
C GLU A 141 -28.22 -16.48 14.52
N HIS A 142 -28.61 -15.60 13.60
CA HIS A 142 -27.69 -14.66 12.95
C HIS A 142 -27.55 -13.41 13.83
N GLU A 143 -26.55 -13.37 14.72
CA GLU A 143 -26.18 -12.12 15.40
C GLU A 143 -25.10 -11.36 14.61
N SER A 144 -25.53 -10.26 14.02
CA SER A 144 -24.71 -9.22 13.40
C SER A 144 -23.95 -8.42 14.45
N ALA A 145 -22.64 -8.28 14.28
CA ALA A 145 -21.82 -7.36 15.05
C ALA A 145 -22.22 -5.89 14.82
N PRO A 146 -22.09 -5.00 15.83
CA PRO A 146 -21.89 -3.58 15.61
C PRO A 146 -20.47 -3.12 15.96
N ALA A 147 -20.06 -2.10 15.20
CA ALA A 147 -18.79 -1.42 15.18
C ALA A 147 -18.39 -0.79 16.52
N ASP A 148 -17.11 -0.91 16.88
CA ASP A 148 -16.47 -0.08 17.90
C ASP A 148 -15.40 0.83 17.26
N ASP A 149 -15.73 2.11 17.33
CA ASP A 149 -14.90 3.26 17.71
C ASP A 149 -13.65 3.63 16.92
N VAL A 150 -13.86 4.65 16.07
CA VAL A 150 -12.89 5.66 15.66
C VAL A 150 -12.47 6.47 16.89
N GLU A 151 -11.26 6.24 17.41
CA GLU A 151 -10.58 7.16 18.33
C GLU A 151 -9.46 7.89 17.57
N GLU A 152 -9.67 9.19 17.36
CA GLU A 152 -8.69 10.13 16.85
C GLU A 152 -7.58 10.38 17.89
N GLY A 153 -6.32 10.23 17.49
CA GLY A 153 -5.15 10.54 18.33
C GLY A 153 -4.15 11.44 17.60
N GLU A 154 -4.17 12.72 17.96
CA GLU A 154 -3.10 13.73 18.03
C GLU A 154 -1.84 13.58 17.14
N VAL A 155 -1.55 14.62 16.34
CA VAL A 155 -0.29 14.80 15.60
C VAL A 155 0.41 16.10 16.04
N ASP A 156 1.69 15.97 16.37
CA ASP A 156 2.64 17.00 16.86
C ASP A 156 3.11 17.98 15.76
#